data_AF-S7PYB7-F1
#
_entry.id   AF-S7PYB7-F1
#
_cell.length_a   1.000
_cell.length_b   1.000
_cell.length_c   1.000
_cell.angle_alpha   90.00
_cell.angle_beta   90.00
_cell.angle_gamma   90.00
#
_symmetry.space_group_name_H-M   'P 1'
#
loop_
_entity.id
_entity.type
_entity.pdbx_description
1 polymer ?
#
loop_
_entity_poly.entity_id
_entity_poly.type
_entity_poly.pdbx_seq_one_letter_code
_entity_poly.pdbx_strand_id
1 'polypeptide(L)'
;MGGDLCPPQSHGPEFLSRLLEEKQIFIQTPKGALAKEVAEKIRSPAVRYSKFKMSEARPPPLLGQHTTHILKEALGYDDRTISELLRTGVVHQHEAE
;
A
#
# COMPACT_ATOMS: atom_id res chain seq x y z
N MET A 1 -43.65 -32.94 -14.21
CA MET A 1 -43.09 -32.34 -12.98
C MET A 1 -42.11 -31.27 -13.45
N GLY A 2 -42.48 -30.00 -13.24
CA GLY A 2 -41.77 -28.85 -13.79
C GLY A 2 -40.39 -28.70 -13.15
N GLY A 3 -39.37 -28.53 -13.98
CA GLY A 3 -38.06 -28.11 -13.51
C GLY A 3 -38.11 -26.63 -13.16
N ASP A 4 -37.87 -26.31 -11.88
CA ASP A 4 -37.65 -24.95 -11.44
C ASP A 4 -36.38 -24.41 -12.11
N LEU A 5 -36.57 -23.66 -13.19
CA LEU A 5 -35.52 -22.83 -13.79
C LEU A 5 -35.14 -21.78 -12.75
N CYS A 6 -33.95 -21.90 -12.18
CA CYS A 6 -33.37 -20.89 -11.32
C CYS A 6 -33.40 -19.55 -12.07
N PRO A 7 -34.08 -18.50 -11.55
CA PRO A 7 -34.21 -17.25 -12.27
C PRO A 7 -32.81 -16.65 -12.52
N PRO A 8 -32.54 -16.08 -13.71
CA PRO A 8 -31.28 -15.42 -13.96
C PRO A 8 -31.12 -14.30 -12.94
N GLN A 9 -30.11 -14.41 -12.08
CA GLN A 9 -29.80 -13.38 -11.11
C GLN A 9 -29.47 -12.12 -11.91
N SER A 10 -30.31 -11.09 -11.78
CA SER A 10 -30.11 -9.81 -12.46
C SER A 10 -28.75 -9.25 -12.05
N HIS A 11 -27.78 -9.30 -12.97
CA HIS A 11 -26.45 -8.73 -12.80
C HIS A 11 -26.54 -7.20 -12.97
N GLY A 12 -27.25 -6.54 -12.06
CA GLY A 12 -27.26 -5.09 -11.94
C GLY A 12 -25.94 -4.55 -11.36
N PRO A 13 -25.75 -3.23 -11.29
CA PRO A 13 -24.55 -2.62 -10.72
C PRO A 13 -24.25 -3.08 -9.29
N GLU A 14 -25.28 -3.45 -8.53
CA GLU A 14 -25.18 -4.04 -7.18
C GLU A 14 -24.36 -5.35 -7.15
N PHE A 15 -24.46 -6.17 -8.21
CA PHE A 15 -23.69 -7.41 -8.31
C PHE A 15 -22.19 -7.14 -8.43
N LEU A 16 -21.80 -6.11 -9.19
CA LEU A 16 -20.40 -5.72 -9.33
C LEU A 16 -19.86 -5.15 -8.03
N SER A 17 -20.62 -4.31 -7.32
CA SER A 17 -20.25 -3.79 -6.01
C SER A 17 -20.02 -4.93 -5.01
N ARG A 18 -20.95 -5.89 -4.94
CA ARG A 18 -20.82 -7.08 -4.09
C ARG A 18 -19.62 -7.94 -4.47
N LEU A 19 -19.38 -8.17 -5.76
CA LEU A 19 -18.21 -8.94 -6.23
C LEU A 19 -16.89 -8.25 -5.89
N LEU A 20 -16.84 -6.91 -5.95
CA LEU A 20 -15.67 -6.12 -5.59
C LEU A 20 -15.37 -6.22 -4.09
N GLU A 21 -16.41 -6.21 -3.25
CA GLU A 21 -16.30 -6.40 -1.80
C GLU A 21 -15.91 -7.84 -1.42
N GLU A 22 -16.64 -8.84 -1.93
CA GLU A 22 -16.39 -10.27 -1.63
C GLU A 22 -14.98 -10.71 -2.04
N LYS A 23 -14.49 -10.21 -3.18
CA LYS A 23 -13.12 -10.50 -3.64
C LYS A 23 -12.06 -9.62 -2.99
N GLN A 24 -12.44 -8.70 -2.10
CA GLN A 24 -11.56 -7.71 -1.48
C GLN A 24 -10.69 -6.99 -2.53
N ILE A 25 -11.29 -6.57 -3.65
CA ILE A 25 -10.56 -5.94 -4.77
C ILE A 25 -10.03 -4.55 -4.40
N PHE A 26 -10.52 -3.99 -3.29
CA PHE A 26 -9.99 -2.79 -2.68
C PHE A 26 -9.45 -3.07 -1.29
N ILE A 27 -8.27 -2.52 -1.02
CA ILE A 27 -7.72 -2.41 0.33
C ILE A 27 -7.73 -0.94 0.75
N GLN A 28 -7.92 -0.72 2.05
CA GLN A 28 -7.70 0.57 2.68
C GLN A 28 -6.34 0.51 3.36
N THR A 29 -5.48 1.47 3.06
CA THR A 29 -4.21 1.63 3.77
C THR A 29 -4.33 2.76 4.79
N PRO A 30 -3.87 2.56 6.05
CA PRO A 30 -3.72 3.67 6.97
C PRO A 30 -2.61 4.59 6.47
N LYS A 31 -2.90 5.89 6.34
CA LYS A 31 -1.90 6.93 6.04
C LYS A 31 -1.32 7.46 7.36
N GLY A 32 -0.03 7.20 7.61
CA GLY A 32 0.83 7.95 8.54
C GLY A 32 0.46 7.93 10.03
N ALA A 33 1.41 8.32 10.88
CA ALA A 33 1.28 8.32 12.35
C ALA A 33 0.40 9.46 12.92
N LEU A 34 0.01 10.43 12.09
CA LEU A 34 -0.75 11.62 12.48
C LEU A 34 -2.11 11.57 11.78
N ALA A 35 -3.16 11.58 12.59
CA ALA A 35 -4.50 11.11 12.27
C ALA A 35 -5.30 11.98 11.28
N LYS A 36 -6.29 11.32 10.64
CA LYS A 36 -7.54 11.86 10.07
C LYS A 36 -7.50 12.58 8.72
N GLU A 37 -7.15 11.92 7.62
CA GLU A 37 -7.83 12.19 6.33
C GLU A 37 -7.59 11.08 5.29
N VAL A 38 -8.68 10.70 4.61
CA VAL A 38 -8.87 9.71 3.52
C VAL A 38 -7.92 8.49 3.48
N ALA A 39 -8.41 7.35 3.98
CA ALA A 39 -7.86 6.05 3.62
C ALA A 39 -7.79 5.95 2.09
N GLU A 40 -6.59 5.71 1.56
CA GLU A 40 -6.44 5.60 0.12
C GLU A 40 -7.06 4.27 -0.32
N LYS A 41 -8.09 4.35 -1.16
CA LYS A 41 -8.74 3.18 -1.73
C LYS A 41 -7.88 2.68 -2.88
N ILE A 42 -6.97 1.78 -2.56
CA ILE A 42 -6.03 1.20 -3.51
C ILE A 42 -6.61 -0.10 -4.06
N ARG A 43 -6.42 -0.35 -5.35
CA ARG A 43 -6.73 -1.65 -5.94
C ARG A 43 -5.81 -2.69 -5.31
N SER A 44 -6.40 -3.67 -4.65
CA SER A 44 -5.71 -4.84 -4.15
C SER A 44 -4.96 -5.53 -5.29
N PRO A 45 -3.90 -6.31 -5.00
CA PRO A 45 -3.23 -7.10 -6.02
C PRO A 45 -4.23 -7.91 -6.84
N ALA A 46 -4.07 -7.88 -8.17
CA ALA A 46 -5.02 -8.46 -9.12
C ALA A 46 -5.19 -9.98 -8.96
N VAL A 47 -4.21 -10.64 -8.32
CA VAL A 47 -4.17 -12.08 -8.09
C VAL A 47 -4.10 -12.40 -6.60
N ARG A 48 -4.65 -13.56 -6.22
CA ARG A 48 -4.59 -14.14 -4.88
C ARG A 48 -3.82 -15.44 -4.93
N TYR A 49 -2.93 -15.65 -3.96
CA TYR A 49 -2.17 -16.88 -3.81
C TYR A 49 -2.68 -17.64 -2.60
N SER A 50 -3.01 -18.92 -2.75
CA SER A 50 -3.55 -19.74 -1.65
C SER A 50 -2.50 -20.03 -0.56
N LYS A 51 -1.22 -20.09 -0.94
CA LYS A 51 -0.09 -20.45 -0.05
C LYS A 51 0.75 -19.25 0.40
N PHE A 52 0.39 -18.03 0.01
CA PHE A 52 1.12 -16.82 0.40
C PHE A 52 0.14 -15.79 0.95
N LYS A 53 0.34 -15.40 2.21
CA LYS A 53 -0.40 -14.31 2.83
C LYS A 53 0.35 -13.02 2.55
N MET A 54 -0.29 -12.10 1.84
CA MET A 54 0.22 -10.75 1.66
C MET A 54 0.23 -10.04 3.01
N SER A 55 1.34 -9.38 3.34
CA SER A 55 1.39 -8.46 4.46
C SER A 55 0.42 -7.30 4.24
N GLU A 56 0.00 -6.66 5.32
CA GLU A 56 -0.77 -5.41 5.24
C GLU A 56 -0.04 -4.40 4.36
N ALA A 57 -0.79 -3.75 3.48
CA ALA A 57 -0.24 -2.71 2.64
C ALA A 57 0.11 -1.50 3.50
N ARG A 58 1.38 -1.11 3.44
CA ARG A 58 1.86 0.12 4.07
C ARG A 58 1.70 1.29 3.10
N PRO A 59 1.51 2.52 3.60
CA PRO A 59 1.52 3.70 2.74
C PRO A 59 2.84 3.79 1.95
N PRO A 60 2.82 4.40 0.76
CA PRO A 60 4.05 4.62 0.01
C PRO A 60 5.04 5.46 0.86
N PRO A 61 6.35 5.19 0.77
CA PRO A 61 7.33 5.97 1.52
C PRO A 61 7.37 7.41 1.02
N LEU A 62 7.62 8.34 1.94
CA LEU A 62 7.84 9.75 1.63
C LEU A 62 9.18 9.93 0.90
N LEU A 63 9.30 11.04 0.16
CA LEU A 63 10.54 11.39 -0.52
C LEU A 63 11.66 11.53 0.53
N GLY A 64 12.70 10.70 0.39
CA GLY A 64 13.83 10.70 1.32
C GLY A 64 13.56 10.05 2.68
N GLN A 65 12.45 9.33 2.88
CA GLN A 65 12.11 8.70 4.18
C GLN A 65 13.18 7.72 4.68
N HIS A 66 13.87 7.04 3.77
CA HIS A 66 14.84 5.99 4.10
C HIS A 66 16.27 6.31 3.66
N THR A 67 16.57 7.56 3.31
CA THR A 67 17.87 7.95 2.75
C THR A 67 19.04 7.59 3.68
N THR A 68 18.99 8.02 4.94
CA THR A 68 20.10 7.76 5.88
C THR A 68 20.27 6.28 6.19
N HIS A 69 19.16 5.55 6.35
CA HIS A 69 19.17 4.12 6.61
C HIS A 69 19.83 3.34 5.46
N ILE A 70 19.51 3.66 4.21
CA ILE A 70 20.11 2.99 3.05
C ILE A 70 21.60 3.33 2.94
N LEU A 71 21.97 4.60 3.08
CA LEU A 71 23.38 5.01 3.00
C LEU A 71 24.22 4.31 4.07
N LYS A 72 23.71 4.20 5.30
CA LYS A 72 24.43 3.59 6.42
C LYS A 72 24.42 2.06 6.36
N GLU A 73 23.23 1.46 6.33
CA GLU A 73 23.08 0.02 6.57
C GLU A 73 23.24 -0.81 5.30
N ALA A 74 22.80 -0.30 4.15
CA ALA A 74 22.90 -1.04 2.88
C ALA A 74 24.21 -0.74 2.13
N LEU A 75 24.73 0.48 2.25
CA LEU A 75 25.92 0.94 1.51
C LEU A 75 27.16 1.16 2.39
N GLY A 76 27.02 1.11 3.73
CA GLY A 76 28.16 1.15 4.65
C GLY A 76 28.83 2.52 4.79
N TYR A 77 28.14 3.61 4.47
CA TYR A 77 28.67 4.95 4.66
C TYR A 77 28.73 5.30 6.15
N ASP A 78 29.82 5.95 6.56
CA ASP A 78 29.93 6.46 7.92
C ASP A 78 29.08 7.73 8.14
N ASP A 79 28.82 8.03 9.41
CA ASP A 79 27.97 9.16 9.80
C ASP A 79 28.55 10.52 9.36
N ARG A 80 29.88 10.63 9.20
CA ARG A 80 30.52 11.89 8.78
C ARG A 80 30.24 12.17 7.31
N THR A 81 30.41 11.16 6.46
CA THR A 81 30.16 11.22 5.02
C THR A 81 28.68 11.47 4.76
N ILE A 82 27.78 10.77 5.48
CA ILE A 82 26.33 11.00 5.36
C ILE A 82 25.98 12.44 5.75
N SER A 83 26.54 12.95 6.85
CA SER A 83 26.32 14.33 7.30
C SER A 83 26.78 15.35 6.26
N GLU A 84 27.91 15.10 5.59
CA GLU A 84 28.40 15.98 4.53
C GLU A 84 27.48 15.98 3.30
N LEU A 85 26.99 14.81 2.87
CA LEU A 85 26.04 14.70 1.75
C LEU A 85 24.72 15.42 2.04
N LEU A 86 24.22 15.34 3.27
CA LEU A 86 23.04 16.08 3.71
C LEU A 86 23.31 17.58 3.74
N ARG A 87 24.41 18.01 4.36
CA ARG A 87 24.78 19.42 4.51
C ARG A 87 25.01 20.11 3.16
N THR A 88 25.54 19.39 2.18
CA THR A 88 25.78 19.89 0.82
C THR A 88 24.53 19.83 -0.06
N GLY A 89 23.43 19.24 0.42
CA GLY A 89 22.17 19.13 -0.31
C GLY A 89 22.17 18.10 -1.45
N VAL A 90 23.19 17.24 -1.54
CA VAL A 90 23.27 16.17 -2.56
C VAL A 90 22.21 15.11 -2.31
N VAL A 91 21.91 14.85 -1.04
CA VAL A 91 20.86 13.93 -0.61
C VAL A 91 19.94 14.61 0.39
N HIS A 92 18.71 14.12 0.51
CA HIS A 92 17.73 14.62 1.45
C HIS A 92 17.18 13.48 2.31
N GLN A 93 17.11 13.72 3.62
CA GLN A 93 16.40 12.85 4.56
C GLN A 93 15.12 13.55 4.97
N HIS A 94 13.99 12.85 4.88
CA HIS A 94 12.74 13.36 5.40
C HIS A 94 12.85 13.53 6.92
N GLU A 95 12.47 14.71 7.43
CA GLU A 95 12.42 14.99 8.86
C GLU A 95 11.32 14.16 9.50
N ALA A 96 11.61 13.51 10.63
CA ALA A 96 10.57 12.87 11.43
C ALA A 96 9.90 13.97 12.25
N GLU A 97 8.68 14.38 11.85
CA GLU A 97 7.79 15.16 12.71
C GLU A 97 7.31 14.34 13.92
#